data_AF-A0AAQ6IDS9-F1
#
_entry.id   AF-A0AAQ6IDS9-F1
#
_cell.length_a   1.000
_cell.length_b   1.000
_cell.length_c   1.000
_cell.angle_alpha   90.00
_cell.angle_beta   90.00
_cell.angle_gamma   90.00
#
_symmetry.space_group_name_H-M   'P 1'
#
loop_
_entity.id
_entity.type
_entity.pdbx_description
1 polymer ?
#
loop_
_entity_poly.entity_id
_entity_poly.type
_entity_poly.pdbx_seq_one_letter_code
_entity_poly.pdbx_strand_id
1 'polypeptide(L)'
;LSGPGLIATGCLQFDQDCTVWHAKQQIICSLSESLWDVYNYGLFQPAGDGRDAKFLEEERALRVYSQSFEKGVPYLEFRYKTRVYKQTNLDEKALAKLSTKASLKKFLDYIQTGATEKIAKVLDKGLDPNFHDPDTGETPLSVAIQSGLPLEGIRVLIQGGAHLDFRSRDGLTPVHKAVRAHNHAGLLALLSLGASPDYKDRCGLTPLYHTVLAGGDTSCCETLLYYRAKLGTRDENGWDESHQACQNGFAQHLEHLLFYGADTTSQNASGNTALHISALYNKESCVRVLLYRGANKEAKNKHGQTPFQLAVMSGHFELGEIIKNHKDTDVGKFSLFSVETLSFSLPSATSAGSGGGQMKRMYSAVPGRMYVATRAHSASGDRELSLNKGDKVKVLSVGEGGYWEGTVKGRTGWFPSDCVEEVAALSKDNRSETRSEKAKRKLFRNVTVGAYDGTDGPSDYIIKEKTVLLQKKDNEGFGFVLRGAKAQTPIEEFTPTPAFPALQYLESVDEGGVAWRAGLRMGDFLIEVNGQNVVKVGHRQVVNMIRQGGNSLMVKVVMVARNPELEDTARKRAPQQTKRLTPPAIALRSKSMTSELEDMGKKIDGAK
;
A
#
# COMPACT_ATOMS: atom_id res chain seq x y z
N LEU A 1 -29.68 -9.00 -27.02
CA LEU A 1 -28.29 -9.33 -27.39
C LEU A 1 -27.98 -8.69 -28.73
N SER A 2 -26.88 -7.93 -28.82
CA SER A 2 -26.45 -7.28 -30.07
C SER A 2 -24.93 -7.30 -30.09
N GLY A 3 -24.34 -8.23 -30.85
CA GLY A 3 -22.89 -8.38 -30.94
C GLY A 3 -22.47 -9.02 -32.27
N PRO A 4 -21.16 -9.13 -32.54
CA PRO A 4 -20.66 -9.76 -33.76
C PRO A 4 -21.17 -11.20 -33.87
N GLY A 5 -22.07 -11.45 -34.83
CA GLY A 5 -22.66 -12.77 -35.10
C GLY A 5 -23.97 -13.10 -34.35
N LEU A 6 -24.45 -12.28 -33.40
CA LEU A 6 -25.70 -12.55 -32.68
C LEU A 6 -26.59 -11.32 -32.54
N ILE A 7 -27.78 -11.39 -33.14
CA ILE A 7 -28.93 -10.51 -32.86
C ILE A 7 -30.05 -11.40 -32.36
N ALA A 8 -30.26 -11.41 -31.04
CA ALA A 8 -31.34 -12.15 -30.41
C ALA A 8 -31.90 -11.33 -29.24
N THR A 9 -33.23 -11.24 -29.17
CA THR A 9 -33.95 -10.62 -28.05
C THR A 9 -34.56 -11.68 -27.16
N GLY A 10 -34.39 -11.53 -25.86
CA GLY A 10 -34.97 -12.40 -24.83
C GLY A 10 -35.36 -11.58 -23.62
N CYS A 11 -36.38 -12.03 -22.89
CA CYS A 11 -36.79 -11.42 -21.64
C CYS A 11 -36.21 -12.23 -20.47
N LEU A 12 -35.57 -11.55 -19.53
CA LEU A 12 -35.01 -12.13 -18.31
C LEU A 12 -35.52 -11.31 -17.12
N GLN A 13 -35.79 -11.99 -16.01
CA GLN A 13 -36.16 -11.35 -14.75
C GLN A 13 -34.90 -11.15 -13.91
N PHE A 14 -34.68 -9.90 -13.49
CA PHE A 14 -33.59 -9.53 -12.59
C PHE A 14 -34.15 -8.97 -11.30
N ASP A 15 -33.47 -9.25 -10.19
CA ASP A 15 -33.60 -8.47 -8.97
C ASP A 15 -33.00 -7.08 -9.21
N GLN A 16 -33.72 -6.01 -8.86
CA GLN A 16 -33.24 -4.64 -9.07
C GLN A 16 -32.11 -4.27 -8.08
N ASP A 17 -32.01 -4.99 -6.98
CA ASP A 17 -30.99 -4.78 -5.95
C ASP A 17 -29.68 -5.52 -6.25
N CYS A 18 -29.69 -6.47 -7.20
CA CYS A 18 -28.47 -7.16 -7.63
C CYS A 18 -27.54 -6.24 -8.43
N THR A 19 -26.23 -6.53 -8.39
CA THR A 19 -25.26 -5.77 -9.18
C THR A 19 -25.32 -6.11 -10.65
N VAL A 20 -24.94 -5.16 -11.50
CA VAL A 20 -24.77 -5.34 -12.95
C VAL A 20 -23.90 -6.55 -13.28
N TRP A 21 -22.89 -6.86 -12.45
CA TRP A 21 -22.10 -8.09 -12.54
C TRP A 21 -22.96 -9.35 -12.39
N HIS A 22 -23.81 -9.44 -11.36
CA HIS A 22 -24.70 -10.60 -11.17
C HIS A 22 -25.70 -10.74 -12.32
N ALA A 23 -26.29 -9.64 -12.77
CA ALA A 23 -27.18 -9.64 -13.94
C ALA A 23 -26.44 -10.10 -15.22
N LYS A 24 -25.19 -9.67 -15.42
CA LYS A 24 -24.31 -10.15 -16.50
C LYS A 24 -24.04 -11.65 -16.39
N GLN A 25 -23.75 -12.19 -15.19
CA GLN A 25 -23.56 -13.63 -15.01
C GLN A 25 -24.85 -14.41 -15.32
N GLN A 26 -26.01 -13.94 -14.86
CA GLN A 26 -27.31 -14.55 -15.20
C GLN A 26 -27.59 -14.55 -16.71
N ILE A 27 -27.29 -13.45 -17.41
CA ILE A 27 -27.37 -13.39 -18.87
C ILE A 27 -26.47 -14.46 -19.50
N ILE A 28 -25.20 -14.52 -19.10
CA ILE A 28 -24.22 -15.47 -19.64
C ILE A 28 -24.67 -16.92 -19.44
N CYS A 29 -25.18 -17.28 -18.25
CA CYS A 29 -25.71 -18.61 -17.97
C CYS A 29 -27.00 -18.95 -18.74
N SER A 30 -27.74 -17.94 -19.24
CA SER A 30 -28.97 -18.14 -20.03
C SER A 30 -28.73 -18.29 -21.54
N LEU A 31 -27.50 -18.08 -22.02
CA LEU A 31 -27.18 -18.17 -23.45
C LEU A 31 -27.11 -19.63 -23.90
N SER A 32 -27.84 -19.95 -24.98
CA SER A 32 -27.77 -21.27 -25.64
C SER A 32 -26.45 -21.51 -26.40
N GLU A 33 -25.75 -20.44 -26.78
CA GLU A 33 -24.47 -20.47 -27.48
C GLU A 33 -23.42 -19.67 -26.72
N SER A 34 -22.18 -20.18 -26.65
CA SER A 34 -21.09 -19.52 -25.96
C SER A 34 -20.55 -18.33 -26.77
N LEU A 35 -20.59 -17.13 -26.19
CA LEU A 35 -19.97 -15.96 -26.79
C LEU A 35 -18.44 -16.03 -26.68
N TRP A 36 -17.76 -15.68 -27.77
CA TRP A 36 -16.32 -15.45 -27.76
C TRP A 36 -15.99 -14.30 -26.78
N ASP A 37 -14.96 -14.46 -25.95
CA ASP A 37 -14.51 -13.48 -24.94
C ASP A 37 -15.66 -12.82 -24.13
N VAL A 38 -16.58 -13.65 -23.64
CA VAL A 38 -17.81 -13.25 -22.94
C VAL A 38 -17.60 -12.20 -21.81
N TYR A 39 -16.43 -12.18 -21.18
CA TYR A 39 -16.10 -11.25 -20.11
C TYR A 39 -15.94 -9.79 -20.54
N ASN A 40 -15.71 -9.52 -21.82
CA ASN A 40 -15.72 -8.16 -22.39
C ASN A 40 -17.06 -7.77 -23.03
N TYR A 41 -18.11 -8.57 -22.87
CA TYR A 41 -19.48 -8.09 -23.04
C TYR A 41 -19.93 -7.32 -21.80
N GLY A 42 -20.80 -6.34 -21.98
CA GLY A 42 -21.38 -5.55 -20.90
C GLY A 42 -22.85 -5.22 -21.18
N LEU A 43 -23.59 -4.98 -20.11
CA LEU A 43 -24.89 -4.35 -20.20
C LEU A 43 -24.71 -2.90 -20.66
N PHE A 44 -25.47 -2.52 -21.67
CA PHE A 44 -25.39 -1.24 -22.36
C PHE A 44 -26.76 -0.57 -22.36
N GLN A 45 -26.81 0.68 -21.90
CA GLN A 45 -27.97 1.55 -21.97
C GLN A 45 -27.90 2.33 -23.30
N PRO A 46 -28.87 2.17 -24.21
CA PRO A 46 -28.95 2.99 -25.41
C PRO A 46 -29.17 4.47 -25.07
N ALA A 47 -28.84 5.36 -26.01
CA ALA A 47 -29.17 6.78 -25.90
C ALA A 47 -30.70 6.96 -25.90
N GLY A 48 -31.21 7.81 -25.01
CA GLY A 48 -32.64 8.03 -24.84
C GLY A 48 -32.93 9.07 -23.75
N ASP A 49 -34.02 9.82 -23.92
CA ASP A 49 -34.45 10.92 -23.04
C ASP A 49 -33.34 11.95 -22.76
N GLY A 50 -32.58 12.33 -23.81
CA GLY A 50 -31.49 13.30 -23.71
C GLY A 50 -30.21 12.78 -23.03
N ARG A 51 -30.11 11.48 -22.73
CA ARG A 51 -28.92 10.85 -22.14
C ARG A 51 -28.03 10.20 -23.20
N ASP A 52 -26.73 10.38 -23.06
CA ASP A 52 -25.69 9.65 -23.82
C ASP A 52 -25.82 8.13 -23.57
N ALA A 53 -25.57 7.33 -24.62
CA ALA A 53 -25.47 5.87 -24.49
C ALA A 53 -24.21 5.48 -23.69
N LYS A 54 -24.28 4.41 -22.89
CA LYS A 54 -23.16 3.98 -22.03
C LYS A 54 -23.24 2.51 -21.63
N PHE A 55 -22.09 1.93 -21.30
CA PHE A 55 -22.05 0.69 -20.52
C PHE A 55 -22.39 0.96 -19.05
N LEU A 56 -23.01 -0.02 -18.40
CA LEU A 56 -23.28 0.00 -16.96
C LEU A 56 -22.03 -0.48 -16.19
N GLU A 57 -21.74 0.16 -15.06
CA GLU A 57 -20.65 -0.21 -14.15
C GLU A 57 -20.97 -1.53 -13.43
N GLU A 58 -20.10 -2.53 -13.56
CA GLU A 58 -20.33 -3.91 -13.08
C GLU A 58 -20.63 -4.01 -11.55
N GLU A 59 -20.10 -3.10 -10.74
CA GLU A 59 -20.28 -3.10 -9.28
C GLU A 59 -21.54 -2.35 -8.78
N ARG A 60 -22.25 -1.62 -9.64
CA ARG A 60 -23.47 -0.89 -9.23
C ARG A 60 -24.72 -1.76 -9.29
N ALA A 61 -25.69 -1.50 -8.40
CA ALA A 61 -27.01 -2.15 -8.43
C ALA A 61 -27.83 -1.71 -9.66
N LEU A 62 -28.62 -2.61 -10.24
CA LEU A 62 -29.44 -2.31 -11.43
C LEU A 62 -30.40 -1.13 -11.21
N ARG A 63 -31.02 -1.01 -10.03
CA ARG A 63 -31.93 0.09 -9.64
C ARG A 63 -31.35 1.51 -9.81
N VAL A 64 -30.02 1.64 -9.83
CA VAL A 64 -29.34 2.95 -9.99
C VAL A 64 -29.44 3.46 -11.43
N TYR A 65 -29.74 2.58 -12.39
CA TYR A 65 -29.89 2.93 -13.79
C TYR A 65 -31.35 3.16 -14.15
N SER A 66 -31.61 4.34 -14.70
CA SER A 66 -32.91 4.70 -15.28
C SER A 66 -33.30 3.71 -16.37
N GLN A 67 -34.50 3.16 -16.29
CA GLN A 67 -35.01 2.20 -17.27
C GLN A 67 -35.44 2.95 -18.54
N SER A 68 -34.76 2.68 -19.66
CA SER A 68 -35.32 2.93 -20.99
C SER A 68 -36.37 1.85 -21.26
N PHE A 69 -37.51 2.17 -21.88
CA PHE A 69 -38.57 1.19 -22.14
C PHE A 69 -38.70 0.88 -23.64
N GLU A 70 -38.77 -0.40 -23.98
CA GLU A 70 -39.22 -0.87 -25.29
C GLU A 70 -40.45 -1.78 -25.09
N LYS A 71 -41.56 -1.51 -25.79
CA LYS A 71 -42.81 -2.29 -25.69
C LYS A 71 -43.34 -2.49 -24.26
N GLY A 72 -43.11 -1.52 -23.38
CA GLY A 72 -43.55 -1.54 -21.97
C GLY A 72 -42.64 -2.31 -21.00
N VAL A 73 -41.51 -2.84 -21.47
CA VAL A 73 -40.53 -3.56 -20.65
C VAL A 73 -39.22 -2.77 -20.59
N PRO A 74 -38.51 -2.72 -19.44
CA PRO A 74 -37.16 -2.16 -19.37
C PRO A 74 -36.21 -2.82 -20.37
N TYR A 75 -35.52 -2.00 -21.15
CA TYR A 75 -34.66 -2.42 -22.26
C TYR A 75 -33.20 -2.06 -22.01
N LEU A 76 -32.34 -3.07 -22.09
CA LEU A 76 -30.89 -2.95 -22.11
C LEU A 76 -30.33 -3.86 -23.21
N GLU A 77 -29.21 -3.45 -23.78
CA GLU A 77 -28.47 -4.27 -24.74
C GLU A 77 -27.33 -5.01 -24.04
N PHE A 78 -26.94 -6.16 -24.58
CA PHE A 78 -25.72 -6.86 -24.17
C PHE A 78 -24.77 -6.82 -25.36
N ARG A 79 -23.71 -6.03 -25.24
CA ARG A 79 -22.80 -5.63 -26.33
C ARG A 79 -21.36 -5.92 -25.95
N TYR A 80 -20.52 -6.23 -26.94
CA TYR A 80 -19.06 -6.22 -26.74
C TYR A 80 -18.58 -4.79 -26.44
N LYS A 81 -17.64 -4.62 -25.50
CA LYS A 81 -17.13 -3.33 -25.03
C LYS A 81 -16.21 -2.65 -26.05
N THR A 82 -16.79 -2.19 -27.16
CA THR A 82 -16.13 -1.27 -28.10
C THR A 82 -16.17 0.18 -27.58
N ARG A 83 -15.36 1.06 -28.18
CA ARG A 83 -15.39 2.49 -27.92
C ARG A 83 -16.78 3.07 -28.18
N VAL A 84 -17.31 3.80 -27.20
CA VAL A 84 -18.57 4.54 -27.35
C VAL A 84 -18.28 5.90 -27.97
N TYR A 85 -18.69 6.10 -29.23
CA TYR A 85 -18.48 7.35 -29.96
C TYR A 85 -19.64 8.33 -29.72
N LYS A 86 -19.31 9.60 -29.42
CA LYS A 86 -20.29 10.69 -29.29
C LYS A 86 -20.73 11.30 -30.63
N GLN A 87 -19.96 11.07 -31.69
CA GLN A 87 -20.25 11.58 -33.04
C GLN A 87 -20.80 10.43 -33.88
N THR A 88 -21.92 10.66 -34.57
CA THR A 88 -22.59 9.68 -35.43
C THR A 88 -22.01 9.58 -36.84
N ASN A 89 -21.29 10.61 -37.29
CA ASN A 89 -20.86 10.76 -38.69
C ASN A 89 -19.41 10.31 -38.87
N LEU A 90 -19.12 9.05 -38.52
CA LEU A 90 -17.79 8.45 -38.67
C LEU A 90 -17.62 7.83 -40.07
N ASP A 91 -16.48 8.06 -40.71
CA ASP A 91 -16.14 7.37 -41.96
C ASP A 91 -15.67 5.94 -41.66
N GLU A 92 -16.57 4.97 -41.88
CA GLU A 92 -16.29 3.54 -41.72
C GLU A 92 -15.05 3.07 -42.51
N LYS A 93 -14.81 3.64 -43.70
CA LYS A 93 -13.63 3.29 -44.53
C LYS A 93 -12.33 3.87 -43.95
N ALA A 94 -12.41 4.98 -43.21
CA ALA A 94 -11.28 5.50 -42.45
C ALA A 94 -11.03 4.65 -41.20
N LEU A 95 -12.08 4.28 -40.45
CA LEU A 95 -11.98 3.42 -39.28
C LEU A 95 -11.40 2.04 -39.62
N ALA A 96 -11.86 1.40 -40.70
CA ALA A 96 -11.34 0.11 -41.15
C ALA A 96 -9.83 0.12 -41.48
N LYS A 97 -9.28 1.27 -41.88
CA LYS A 97 -7.83 1.45 -42.10
C LYS A 97 -7.03 1.59 -40.78
N LEU A 98 -7.68 2.00 -39.69
CA LEU A 98 -7.08 2.08 -38.36
C LEU A 98 -7.10 0.72 -37.64
N SER A 99 -8.07 -0.14 -37.94
CA SER A 99 -8.24 -1.46 -37.30
C SER A 99 -7.48 -2.63 -37.97
N THR A 100 -6.58 -2.38 -38.92
CA THR A 100 -5.74 -3.44 -39.53
C THR A 100 -4.71 -4.00 -38.53
N LYS A 101 -4.32 -5.30 -38.64
CA LYS A 101 -3.30 -5.89 -37.73
C LYS A 101 -2.02 -5.05 -37.63
N ALA A 102 -1.55 -4.49 -38.74
CA ALA A 102 -0.35 -3.64 -38.78
C ALA A 102 -0.54 -2.30 -38.06
N SER A 103 -1.68 -1.62 -38.21
CA SER A 103 -1.96 -0.36 -37.52
C SER A 103 -2.21 -0.56 -36.03
N LEU A 104 -2.89 -1.64 -35.64
CA LEU A 104 -3.07 -2.04 -34.24
C LEU A 104 -1.72 -2.33 -33.54
N LYS A 105 -0.84 -3.11 -34.17
CA LYS A 105 0.50 -3.38 -33.60
C LYS A 105 1.31 -2.09 -33.43
N LYS A 106 1.32 -1.23 -34.46
CA LYS A 106 1.99 0.07 -34.42
C LYS A 106 1.46 1.02 -33.34
N PHE A 107 0.18 0.91 -32.99
CA PHE A 107 -0.41 1.66 -31.89
C PHE A 107 0.08 1.14 -30.52
N LEU A 108 0.23 -0.16 -30.35
CA LEU A 108 0.87 -0.75 -29.16
C LEU A 108 2.34 -0.33 -29.04
N ASP A 109 3.10 -0.27 -30.14
CA ASP A 109 4.47 0.24 -30.13
C ASP A 109 4.54 1.70 -29.65
N TYR A 110 3.57 2.55 -30.00
CA TYR A 110 3.47 3.93 -29.51
C TYR A 110 3.19 4.00 -28.00
N ILE A 111 2.44 3.04 -27.46
CA ILE A 111 2.17 2.91 -26.02
C ILE A 111 3.45 2.47 -25.29
N GLN A 112 4.11 1.41 -25.77
CA GLN A 112 5.36 0.89 -25.17
C GLN A 112 6.49 1.93 -25.19
N THR A 113 6.60 2.73 -26.25
CA THR A 113 7.61 3.79 -26.39
C THR A 113 7.21 5.11 -25.71
N GLY A 114 6.04 5.18 -25.05
CA GLY A 114 5.58 6.39 -24.35
C GLY A 114 5.24 7.58 -25.27
N ALA A 115 5.00 7.34 -26.55
CA ALA A 115 4.83 8.35 -27.60
C ALA A 115 3.43 9.03 -27.55
N THR A 116 3.11 9.65 -26.41
CA THR A 116 1.77 10.15 -26.03
C THR A 116 1.08 11.01 -27.10
N GLU A 117 1.81 11.89 -27.80
CA GLU A 117 1.24 12.66 -28.92
C GLU A 117 0.77 11.80 -30.09
N LYS A 118 1.47 10.70 -30.39
CA LYS A 118 1.09 9.76 -31.46
C LYS A 118 -0.10 8.91 -31.03
N ILE A 119 -0.16 8.53 -29.74
CA ILE A 119 -1.32 7.85 -29.15
C ILE A 119 -2.56 8.74 -29.31
N ALA A 120 -2.52 9.99 -28.86
CA ALA A 120 -3.60 10.97 -29.02
C ALA A 120 -4.03 11.14 -30.49
N LYS A 121 -3.09 11.43 -31.39
CA LYS A 121 -3.37 11.63 -32.84
C LYS A 121 -4.01 10.42 -33.54
N VAL A 122 -3.86 9.20 -33.01
CA VAL A 122 -4.51 7.99 -33.54
C VAL A 122 -5.90 7.79 -32.93
N LEU A 123 -6.07 8.11 -31.64
CA LEU A 123 -7.37 8.10 -30.97
C LEU A 123 -8.30 9.21 -31.47
N ASP A 124 -7.77 10.39 -31.80
CA ASP A 124 -8.52 11.52 -32.41
C ASP A 124 -9.08 11.17 -33.78
N LYS A 125 -8.39 10.28 -34.53
CA LYS A 125 -8.88 9.72 -35.80
C LYS A 125 -9.95 8.64 -35.64
N GLY A 126 -10.31 8.31 -34.41
CA GLY A 126 -11.37 7.35 -34.11
C GLY A 126 -10.91 5.90 -33.90
N LEU A 127 -9.62 5.61 -33.71
CA LEU A 127 -9.21 4.25 -33.32
C LEU A 127 -9.94 3.81 -32.05
N ASP A 128 -10.46 2.58 -32.04
CA ASP A 128 -10.93 1.92 -30.82
C ASP A 128 -9.74 1.28 -30.08
N PRO A 129 -9.42 1.69 -28.84
CA PRO A 129 -8.36 1.08 -28.03
C PRO A 129 -8.81 -0.19 -27.27
N ASN A 130 -10.02 -0.70 -27.48
CA ASN A 130 -10.56 -1.88 -26.79
C ASN A 130 -10.39 -3.15 -27.65
N PHE A 131 -9.13 -3.57 -27.83
CA PHE A 131 -8.78 -4.76 -28.61
C PHE A 131 -7.68 -5.58 -27.91
N HIS A 132 -7.47 -6.82 -28.36
CA HIS A 132 -6.33 -7.64 -27.97
C HIS A 132 -5.24 -7.64 -29.05
N ASP A 133 -3.98 -7.55 -28.63
CA ASP A 133 -2.86 -7.98 -29.44
C ASP A 133 -3.01 -9.48 -29.78
N PRO A 134 -3.05 -9.90 -31.05
CA PRO A 134 -3.28 -11.30 -31.39
C PRO A 134 -2.21 -12.24 -30.81
N ASP A 135 -0.98 -11.73 -30.70
CA ASP A 135 0.18 -12.51 -30.31
C ASP A 135 0.20 -12.69 -28.76
N THR A 136 0.25 -11.60 -27.99
CA THR A 136 0.30 -11.65 -26.51
C THR A 136 -1.05 -11.84 -25.84
N GLY A 137 -2.14 -11.32 -26.42
CA GLY A 137 -3.45 -11.22 -25.80
C GLY A 137 -3.62 -10.04 -24.83
N GLU A 138 -2.62 -9.15 -24.75
CA GLU A 138 -2.70 -7.91 -23.97
C GLU A 138 -3.56 -6.86 -24.68
N THR A 139 -4.03 -5.87 -23.92
CA THR A 139 -4.84 -4.74 -24.40
C THR A 139 -3.98 -3.47 -24.43
N PRO A 140 -4.32 -2.45 -25.24
CA PRO A 140 -3.65 -1.14 -25.17
C PRO A 140 -3.49 -0.58 -23.75
N LEU A 141 -4.52 -0.70 -22.91
CA LEU A 141 -4.48 -0.18 -21.54
C LEU A 141 -3.66 -1.07 -20.59
N SER A 142 -3.64 -2.39 -20.76
CA SER A 142 -2.74 -3.27 -19.97
C SER A 142 -1.27 -3.15 -20.41
N VAL A 143 -0.98 -3.01 -21.70
CA VAL A 143 0.37 -2.71 -22.22
C VAL A 143 0.88 -1.37 -21.66
N ALA A 144 0.02 -0.35 -21.58
CA ALA A 144 0.36 0.94 -20.98
C ALA A 144 0.83 0.80 -19.52
N ILE A 145 0.11 0.00 -18.74
CA ILE A 145 0.40 -0.27 -17.33
C ILE A 145 1.67 -1.11 -17.16
N GLN A 146 1.85 -2.17 -17.96
CA GLN A 146 3.05 -3.01 -17.93
C GLN A 146 4.31 -2.26 -18.37
N SER A 147 4.18 -1.33 -19.32
CA SER A 147 5.29 -0.52 -19.85
C SER A 147 5.58 0.74 -19.01
N GLY A 148 4.88 0.95 -17.90
CA GLY A 148 5.08 2.12 -17.03
C GLY A 148 4.70 3.46 -17.68
N LEU A 149 3.73 3.48 -18.59
CA LEU A 149 3.24 4.71 -19.22
C LEU A 149 2.78 5.70 -18.13
N PRO A 150 3.22 6.98 -18.17
CA PRO A 150 2.84 7.95 -17.14
C PRO A 150 1.34 8.23 -17.15
N LEU A 151 0.82 8.76 -16.04
CA LEU A 151 -0.59 9.13 -15.83
C LEU A 151 -1.21 9.86 -17.03
N GLU A 152 -0.46 10.74 -17.70
CA GLU A 152 -0.99 11.49 -18.84
C GLU A 152 -1.24 10.61 -20.08
N GLY A 153 -0.38 9.63 -20.36
CA GLY A 153 -0.61 8.67 -21.44
C GLY A 153 -1.78 7.73 -21.12
N ILE A 154 -1.92 7.32 -19.85
CA ILE A 154 -3.06 6.54 -19.37
C ILE A 154 -4.36 7.35 -19.52
N ARG A 155 -4.35 8.63 -19.11
CA ARG A 155 -5.47 9.58 -19.27
C ARG A 155 -5.87 9.74 -20.75
N VAL A 156 -4.90 9.88 -21.66
CA VAL A 156 -5.14 9.97 -23.10
C VAL A 156 -5.83 8.72 -23.65
N LEU A 157 -5.43 7.51 -23.23
CA LEU A 157 -6.09 6.26 -23.64
C LEU A 157 -7.56 6.21 -23.18
N ILE A 158 -7.83 6.57 -21.92
CA ILE A 158 -9.19 6.56 -21.34
C ILE A 158 -10.07 7.65 -21.96
N GLN A 159 -9.56 8.86 -22.17
CA GLN A 159 -10.26 9.92 -22.90
C GLN A 159 -10.50 9.56 -24.38
N GLY A 160 -9.60 8.78 -24.98
CA GLY A 160 -9.77 8.13 -26.27
C GLY A 160 -10.71 6.92 -26.27
N GLY A 161 -11.40 6.63 -25.16
CA GLY A 161 -12.45 5.61 -25.08
C GLY A 161 -12.00 4.21 -24.65
N ALA A 162 -10.82 4.06 -24.05
CA ALA A 162 -10.42 2.79 -23.42
C ALA A 162 -11.22 2.53 -22.14
N HIS A 163 -11.90 1.38 -22.06
CA HIS A 163 -12.64 0.98 -20.86
C HIS A 163 -11.69 0.49 -19.77
N LEU A 164 -11.84 1.02 -18.56
CA LEU A 164 -11.01 0.70 -17.38
C LEU A 164 -11.13 -0.77 -16.93
N ASP A 165 -12.20 -1.46 -17.35
CA ASP A 165 -12.52 -2.84 -16.99
C ASP A 165 -12.42 -3.82 -18.17
N PHE A 166 -11.83 -3.37 -19.29
CA PHE A 166 -11.57 -4.22 -20.46
C PHE A 166 -10.48 -5.23 -20.12
N ARG A 167 -10.79 -6.52 -20.26
CA ARG A 167 -9.95 -7.63 -19.82
C ARG A 167 -9.06 -8.13 -20.95
N SER A 168 -7.80 -8.43 -20.65
CA SER A 168 -6.88 -9.14 -21.54
C SER A 168 -7.29 -10.61 -21.73
N ARG A 169 -6.61 -11.33 -22.65
CA ARG A 169 -6.91 -12.72 -23.00
C ARG A 169 -6.76 -13.71 -21.82
N ASP A 170 -6.01 -13.37 -20.79
CA ASP A 170 -5.89 -14.10 -19.51
C ASP A 170 -6.99 -13.73 -18.48
N GLY A 171 -7.91 -12.82 -18.82
CA GLY A 171 -9.07 -12.45 -18.00
C GLY A 171 -8.85 -11.27 -17.03
N LEU A 172 -7.67 -10.66 -17.05
CA LEU A 172 -7.27 -9.63 -16.10
C LEU A 172 -7.61 -8.22 -16.60
N THR A 173 -8.12 -7.36 -15.71
CA THR A 173 -8.26 -5.91 -16.00
C THR A 173 -6.90 -5.19 -15.83
N PRO A 174 -6.74 -3.95 -16.35
CA PRO A 174 -5.55 -3.13 -16.13
C PRO A 174 -5.17 -2.96 -14.64
N VAL A 175 -6.15 -2.96 -13.73
CA VAL A 175 -5.93 -2.86 -12.27
C VAL A 175 -5.20 -4.12 -11.76
N HIS A 176 -5.63 -5.32 -12.18
CA HIS A 176 -4.93 -6.57 -11.87
C HIS A 176 -3.51 -6.59 -12.44
N LYS A 177 -3.34 -6.09 -13.69
CA LYS A 177 -2.02 -6.01 -14.34
C LYS A 177 -1.08 -5.05 -13.60
N ALA A 178 -1.60 -3.94 -13.06
CA ALA A 178 -0.83 -3.01 -12.24
C ALA A 178 -0.32 -3.69 -10.96
N VAL A 179 -1.18 -4.45 -10.27
CA VAL A 179 -0.83 -5.24 -9.08
C VAL A 179 0.23 -6.29 -9.40
N ARG A 180 0.01 -7.13 -10.41
CA ARG A 180 0.95 -8.21 -10.80
C ARG A 180 2.31 -7.70 -11.31
N ALA A 181 2.39 -6.44 -11.76
CA ALA A 181 3.63 -5.78 -12.16
C ALA A 181 4.27 -4.95 -11.03
N HIS A 182 3.71 -4.95 -9.82
CA HIS A 182 4.05 -4.06 -8.70
C HIS A 182 4.07 -2.56 -9.08
N ASN A 183 3.30 -2.17 -10.10
CA ASN A 183 3.25 -0.79 -10.61
C ASN A 183 2.23 0.04 -9.80
N HIS A 184 2.61 0.42 -8.58
CA HIS A 184 1.79 1.27 -7.71
C HIS A 184 1.40 2.61 -8.36
N ALA A 185 2.28 3.23 -9.18
CA ALA A 185 1.97 4.47 -9.87
C ALA A 185 0.88 4.29 -10.94
N GLY A 186 0.93 3.20 -11.71
CA GLY A 186 -0.11 2.82 -12.67
C GLY A 186 -1.43 2.44 -12.00
N LEU A 187 -1.37 1.74 -10.86
CA LEU A 187 -2.54 1.44 -10.03
C LEU A 187 -3.23 2.72 -9.55
N LEU A 188 -2.48 3.64 -8.94
CA LEU A 188 -3.01 4.92 -8.47
C LEU A 188 -3.59 5.75 -9.62
N ALA A 189 -2.94 5.73 -10.80
CA ALA A 189 -3.47 6.38 -11.99
C ALA A 189 -4.85 5.83 -12.39
N LEU A 190 -5.01 4.51 -12.49
CA LEU A 190 -6.29 3.88 -12.82
C LEU A 190 -7.38 4.21 -11.79
N LEU A 191 -7.10 4.04 -10.49
CA LEU A 191 -8.05 4.33 -9.42
C LEU A 191 -8.46 5.82 -9.40
N SER A 192 -7.50 6.73 -9.61
CA SER A 192 -7.77 8.17 -9.69
C SER A 192 -8.62 8.58 -10.90
N LEU A 193 -8.68 7.74 -11.93
CA LEU A 193 -9.48 7.92 -13.14
C LEU A 193 -10.82 7.16 -13.08
N GLY A 194 -11.17 6.58 -11.92
CA GLY A 194 -12.46 5.95 -11.66
C GLY A 194 -12.49 4.43 -11.84
N ALA A 195 -11.34 3.76 -11.90
CA ALA A 195 -11.31 2.30 -11.94
C ALA A 195 -11.81 1.73 -10.60
N SER A 196 -12.66 0.70 -10.65
CA SER A 196 -13.07 -0.01 -9.45
C SER A 196 -11.89 -0.83 -8.89
N PRO A 197 -11.64 -0.81 -7.56
CA PRO A 197 -10.70 -1.73 -6.93
C PRO A 197 -11.23 -3.17 -6.89
N ASP A 198 -12.54 -3.37 -7.12
CA ASP A 198 -13.25 -4.64 -6.93
C ASP A 198 -13.49 -5.43 -8.22
N TYR A 199 -12.97 -4.99 -9.38
CA TYR A 199 -13.15 -5.72 -10.63
C TYR A 199 -12.80 -7.20 -10.48
N LYS A 200 -13.61 -8.08 -11.07
CA LYS A 200 -13.37 -9.53 -11.01
C LYS A 200 -12.65 -10.03 -12.26
N ASP A 201 -11.65 -10.88 -12.08
CA ASP A 201 -11.08 -11.68 -13.17
C ASP A 201 -12.00 -12.86 -13.56
N ARG A 202 -11.49 -13.79 -14.37
CA ARG A 202 -12.25 -14.99 -14.82
C ARG A 202 -12.45 -16.04 -13.72
N CYS A 203 -11.69 -15.98 -12.65
CA CYS A 203 -11.81 -16.87 -11.48
C CYS A 203 -12.63 -16.21 -10.35
N GLY A 204 -13.20 -15.02 -10.59
CA GLY A 204 -13.93 -14.26 -9.57
C GLY A 204 -13.03 -13.59 -8.53
N LEU A 205 -11.72 -13.49 -8.78
CA LEU A 205 -10.76 -12.88 -7.86
C LEU A 205 -10.63 -11.37 -8.11
N THR A 206 -10.24 -10.62 -7.08
CA THR A 206 -10.03 -9.17 -7.12
C THR A 206 -8.55 -8.78 -7.30
N PRO A 207 -8.24 -7.54 -7.72
CA PRO A 207 -6.90 -6.98 -7.63
C PRO A 207 -6.29 -7.11 -6.23
N LEU A 208 -7.11 -6.99 -5.18
CA LEU A 208 -6.66 -7.17 -3.79
C LEU A 208 -6.18 -8.60 -3.53
N TYR A 209 -6.95 -9.61 -3.95
CA TYR A 209 -6.52 -11.02 -3.89
C TYR A 209 -5.22 -11.25 -4.69
N HIS A 210 -5.05 -10.59 -5.83
CA HIS A 210 -3.80 -10.67 -6.61
C HIS A 210 -2.59 -10.07 -5.89
N THR A 211 -2.75 -9.17 -4.90
CA THR A 211 -1.61 -8.68 -4.09
C THR A 211 -0.97 -9.78 -3.26
N VAL A 212 -1.78 -10.67 -2.68
CA VAL A 212 -1.30 -11.78 -1.85
C VAL A 212 -0.91 -13.02 -2.65
N LEU A 213 -1.22 -13.05 -3.95
CA LEU A 213 -0.65 -13.99 -4.91
C LEU A 213 0.72 -13.54 -5.44
N ALA A 214 0.90 -12.23 -5.72
CA ALA A 214 2.15 -11.68 -6.22
C ALA A 214 3.19 -11.43 -5.11
N GLY A 215 2.75 -11.01 -3.92
CA GLY A 215 3.60 -10.64 -2.80
C GLY A 215 4.37 -9.34 -3.04
N GLY A 216 5.59 -9.28 -2.49
CA GLY A 216 6.47 -8.11 -2.62
C GLY A 216 6.09 -6.96 -1.68
N ASP A 217 6.18 -5.74 -2.19
CA ASP A 217 5.88 -4.51 -1.43
C ASP A 217 4.37 -4.28 -1.25
N THR A 218 3.97 -3.76 -0.09
CA THR A 218 2.55 -3.61 0.28
C THR A 218 1.84 -2.41 -0.34
N SER A 219 2.53 -1.49 -1.05
CA SER A 219 1.93 -0.24 -1.55
C SER A 219 0.67 -0.46 -2.37
N CYS A 220 0.63 -1.52 -3.21
CA CYS A 220 -0.56 -1.87 -3.98
C CYS A 220 -1.72 -2.38 -3.10
N CYS A 221 -1.42 -3.18 -2.07
CA CYS A 221 -2.40 -3.70 -1.11
C CYS A 221 -3.01 -2.56 -0.29
N GLU A 222 -2.18 -1.73 0.34
CA GLU A 222 -2.61 -0.57 1.12
C GLU A 222 -3.45 0.41 0.28
N THR A 223 -3.03 0.68 -0.97
CA THR A 223 -3.77 1.57 -1.87
C THR A 223 -5.15 1.03 -2.21
N LEU A 224 -5.27 -0.26 -2.54
CA LEU A 224 -6.58 -0.87 -2.83
C LEU A 224 -7.52 -0.80 -1.63
N LEU A 225 -7.02 -1.12 -0.44
CA LEU A 225 -7.77 -1.05 0.82
C LEU A 225 -8.20 0.39 1.16
N TYR A 226 -7.31 1.37 0.99
CA TYR A 226 -7.61 2.79 1.12
C TYR A 226 -8.72 3.24 0.15
N TYR A 227 -8.69 2.76 -1.09
CA TYR A 227 -9.75 2.97 -2.10
C TYR A 227 -11.01 2.09 -1.87
N ARG A 228 -11.16 1.48 -0.70
CA ARG A 228 -12.33 0.66 -0.27
C ARG A 228 -12.53 -0.64 -1.05
N ALA A 229 -11.44 -1.30 -1.45
CA ALA A 229 -11.49 -2.68 -1.92
C ALA A 229 -12.21 -3.59 -0.90
N LYS A 230 -13.14 -4.43 -1.39
CA LYS A 230 -13.85 -5.42 -0.59
C LYS A 230 -12.90 -6.54 -0.17
N LEU A 231 -12.95 -6.86 1.12
CA LEU A 231 -12.25 -7.98 1.74
C LEU A 231 -13.12 -9.25 1.72
N GLY A 232 -12.50 -10.41 1.84
CA GLY A 232 -13.19 -11.70 1.91
C GLY A 232 -13.58 -12.25 0.54
N THR A 233 -12.88 -11.86 -0.54
CA THR A 233 -13.08 -12.48 -1.86
C THR A 233 -12.57 -13.92 -1.78
N ARG A 234 -13.42 -14.90 -2.13
CA ARG A 234 -13.08 -16.33 -1.98
C ARG A 234 -12.76 -17.00 -3.31
N ASP A 235 -11.71 -17.82 -3.32
CA ASP A 235 -11.37 -18.73 -4.42
C ASP A 235 -12.25 -20.00 -4.42
N GLU A 236 -12.00 -20.90 -5.38
CA GLU A 236 -12.69 -22.20 -5.51
C GLU A 236 -12.55 -23.12 -4.27
N ASN A 237 -11.49 -22.94 -3.48
CA ASN A 237 -11.24 -23.66 -2.23
C ASN A 237 -11.87 -22.95 -1.01
N GLY A 238 -12.55 -21.82 -1.22
CA GLY A 238 -13.09 -20.95 -0.19
C GLY A 238 -12.06 -20.13 0.57
N TRP A 239 -10.82 -20.02 0.07
CA TRP A 239 -9.75 -19.23 0.67
C TRP A 239 -9.94 -17.75 0.35
N ASP A 240 -9.72 -16.88 1.33
CA ASP A 240 -9.70 -15.42 1.15
C ASP A 240 -8.27 -14.86 1.14
N GLU A 241 -8.16 -13.53 1.03
CA GLU A 241 -6.88 -12.84 0.97
C GLU A 241 -6.00 -13.10 2.21
N SER A 242 -6.62 -13.31 3.39
CA SER A 242 -5.90 -13.62 4.63
C SER A 242 -5.36 -15.04 4.64
N HIS A 243 -6.14 -16.02 4.14
CA HIS A 243 -5.65 -17.40 3.98
C HIS A 243 -4.45 -17.45 3.03
N GLN A 244 -4.54 -16.77 1.88
CA GLN A 244 -3.48 -16.74 0.88
C GLN A 244 -2.21 -16.04 1.40
N ALA A 245 -2.34 -14.91 2.10
CA ALA A 245 -1.23 -14.26 2.78
C ALA A 245 -0.57 -15.17 3.83
N CYS A 246 -1.37 -15.96 4.56
CA CYS A 246 -0.91 -16.89 5.58
C CYS A 246 -0.20 -18.13 5.02
N GLN A 247 -0.55 -18.61 3.83
CA GLN A 247 0.20 -19.69 3.18
C GLN A 247 1.54 -19.19 2.64
N ASN A 248 1.57 -17.98 2.06
CA ASN A 248 2.77 -17.41 1.46
C ASN A 248 3.73 -16.81 2.51
N GLY A 249 3.24 -16.48 3.71
CA GLY A 249 4.03 -15.86 4.79
C GLY A 249 4.11 -14.34 4.69
N PHE A 250 3.18 -13.70 3.98
CA PHE A 250 3.15 -12.25 3.75
C PHE A 250 2.56 -11.49 4.93
N ALA A 251 3.26 -11.53 6.08
CA ALA A 251 2.79 -10.94 7.34
C ALA A 251 2.43 -9.45 7.22
N GLN A 252 3.18 -8.65 6.45
CA GLN A 252 2.87 -7.23 6.24
C GLN A 252 1.58 -7.02 5.43
N HIS A 253 1.30 -7.87 4.43
CA HIS A 253 0.01 -7.84 3.72
C HIS A 253 -1.12 -8.20 4.68
N LEU A 254 -0.92 -9.25 5.50
CA LEU A 254 -1.88 -9.67 6.53
C LEU A 254 -2.15 -8.57 7.57
N GLU A 255 -1.14 -7.83 8.01
CA GLU A 255 -1.31 -6.68 8.93
C GLU A 255 -2.20 -5.58 8.35
N HIS A 256 -2.05 -5.27 7.06
CA HIS A 256 -2.92 -4.33 6.33
C HIS A 256 -4.34 -4.88 6.20
N LEU A 257 -4.51 -6.12 5.72
CA LEU A 257 -5.82 -6.77 5.59
C LEU A 257 -6.59 -6.73 6.93
N LEU A 258 -5.94 -7.14 8.03
CA LEU A 258 -6.53 -7.13 9.37
C LEU A 258 -6.75 -5.70 9.92
N PHE A 259 -5.94 -4.72 9.53
CA PHE A 259 -6.15 -3.31 9.90
C PHE A 259 -7.39 -2.72 9.22
N TYR A 260 -7.64 -3.09 7.96
CA TYR A 260 -8.83 -2.69 7.22
C TYR A 260 -10.06 -3.58 7.47
N GLY A 261 -10.00 -4.49 8.44
CA GLY A 261 -11.17 -5.24 8.94
C GLY A 261 -11.36 -6.65 8.37
N ALA A 262 -10.29 -7.31 7.88
CA ALA A 262 -10.39 -8.70 7.47
C ALA A 262 -10.75 -9.62 8.66
N ASP A 263 -11.67 -10.55 8.43
CA ASP A 263 -12.21 -11.43 9.46
C ASP A 263 -11.23 -12.55 9.83
N THR A 264 -10.72 -12.52 11.07
CA THR A 264 -9.84 -13.57 11.63
C THR A 264 -10.54 -14.91 11.83
N THR A 265 -11.88 -14.92 11.87
CA THR A 265 -12.73 -16.11 12.06
C THR A 265 -13.15 -16.75 10.74
N SER A 266 -12.90 -16.10 9.60
CA SER A 266 -13.18 -16.62 8.26
C SER A 266 -12.57 -18.01 8.06
N GLN A 267 -13.40 -18.95 7.60
CA GLN A 267 -13.03 -20.35 7.36
C GLN A 267 -13.13 -20.72 5.87
N ASN A 268 -12.12 -21.44 5.37
CA ASN A 268 -12.14 -22.02 4.02
C ASN A 268 -13.00 -23.30 3.93
N ALA A 269 -13.02 -23.96 2.76
CA ALA A 269 -13.83 -25.18 2.54
C ALA A 269 -13.52 -26.33 3.52
N SER A 270 -12.33 -26.41 4.11
CA SER A 270 -11.94 -27.39 5.14
C SER A 270 -12.24 -26.95 6.58
N GLY A 271 -12.79 -25.75 6.79
CA GLY A 271 -12.97 -25.15 8.12
C GLY A 271 -11.68 -24.57 8.72
N ASN A 272 -10.58 -24.54 7.97
CA ASN A 272 -9.34 -23.92 8.44
C ASN A 272 -9.51 -22.40 8.41
N THR A 273 -9.09 -21.71 9.47
CA THR A 273 -8.94 -20.25 9.48
C THR A 273 -7.52 -19.84 9.05
N ALA A 274 -7.28 -18.55 8.84
CA ALA A 274 -5.94 -17.99 8.58
C ALA A 274 -4.86 -18.46 9.60
N LEU A 275 -5.24 -18.67 10.87
CA LEU A 275 -4.34 -19.18 11.91
C LEU A 275 -4.02 -20.68 11.74
N HIS A 276 -4.99 -21.49 11.30
CA HIS A 276 -4.76 -22.89 10.92
C HIS A 276 -3.81 -22.98 9.72
N ILE A 277 -3.97 -22.12 8.71
CA ILE A 277 -3.09 -22.06 7.54
C ILE A 277 -1.67 -21.65 7.94
N SER A 278 -1.53 -20.62 8.79
CA SER A 278 -0.21 -20.17 9.28
C SER A 278 0.52 -21.27 10.07
N ALA A 279 -0.20 -22.06 10.87
CA ALA A 279 0.33 -23.22 11.59
C ALA A 279 0.77 -24.36 10.63
N LEU A 280 -0.07 -24.67 9.64
CA LEU A 280 0.17 -25.73 8.64
C LEU A 280 1.39 -25.44 7.74
N TYR A 281 1.68 -24.18 7.42
CA TYR A 281 2.77 -23.78 6.52
C TYR A 281 3.99 -23.14 7.23
N ASN A 282 4.09 -23.30 8.54
CA ASN A 282 5.16 -22.79 9.41
C ASN A 282 5.42 -21.26 9.29
N LYS A 283 4.37 -20.44 9.29
CA LYS A 283 4.49 -18.97 9.13
C LYS A 283 4.41 -18.24 10.46
N GLU A 284 5.51 -18.27 11.21
CA GLU A 284 5.63 -17.68 12.54
C GLU A 284 5.19 -16.21 12.60
N SER A 285 5.65 -15.36 11.67
CA SER A 285 5.27 -13.94 11.65
C SER A 285 3.76 -13.75 11.48
N CYS A 286 3.10 -14.56 10.63
CA CYS A 286 1.64 -14.51 10.45
C CYS A 286 0.91 -15.01 11.69
N VAL A 287 1.40 -16.07 12.35
CA VAL A 287 0.86 -16.54 13.64
C VAL A 287 0.93 -15.44 14.70
N ARG A 288 2.08 -14.77 14.85
CA ARG A 288 2.25 -13.68 15.83
C ARG A 288 1.32 -12.51 15.56
N VAL A 289 1.16 -12.10 14.31
CA VAL A 289 0.22 -11.06 13.89
C VAL A 289 -1.22 -11.46 14.22
N LEU A 290 -1.65 -12.66 13.85
CA LEU A 290 -3.02 -13.14 14.08
C LEU A 290 -3.36 -13.24 15.57
N LEU A 291 -2.46 -13.82 16.38
CA LEU A 291 -2.63 -13.93 17.82
C LEU A 291 -2.70 -12.54 18.47
N TYR A 292 -1.78 -11.64 18.12
CA TYR A 292 -1.81 -10.25 18.61
C TYR A 292 -3.09 -9.49 18.20
N ARG A 293 -3.71 -9.84 17.06
CA ARG A 293 -5.02 -9.32 16.62
C ARG A 293 -6.22 -10.11 17.16
N GLY A 294 -6.02 -11.02 18.11
CA GLY A 294 -7.10 -11.73 18.81
C GLY A 294 -7.71 -12.91 18.05
N ALA A 295 -7.01 -13.49 17.08
CA ALA A 295 -7.48 -14.68 16.37
C ALA A 295 -7.64 -15.87 17.33
N ASN A 296 -8.80 -16.53 17.28
CA ASN A 296 -9.12 -17.63 18.19
C ASN A 296 -8.22 -18.86 17.94
N LYS A 297 -7.27 -19.09 18.86
CA LYS A 297 -6.36 -20.25 18.85
C LYS A 297 -7.00 -21.60 19.19
N GLU A 298 -8.21 -21.60 19.75
CA GLU A 298 -9.00 -22.79 20.09
C GLU A 298 -10.07 -23.12 19.05
N ALA A 299 -10.18 -22.33 17.97
CA ALA A 299 -11.08 -22.62 16.86
C ALA A 299 -10.75 -23.98 16.25
N LYS A 300 -11.78 -24.74 15.83
CA LYS A 300 -11.62 -26.08 15.24
C LYS A 300 -12.04 -26.09 13.78
N ASN A 301 -11.25 -26.77 12.94
CA ASN A 301 -11.60 -27.06 11.56
C ASN A 301 -12.64 -28.20 11.45
N LYS A 302 -13.04 -28.58 10.22
CA LYS A 302 -14.01 -29.67 9.99
C LYS A 302 -13.54 -31.05 10.43
N HIS A 303 -12.24 -31.23 10.70
CA HIS A 303 -11.65 -32.45 11.25
C HIS A 303 -11.53 -32.40 12.79
N GLY A 304 -12.06 -31.35 13.44
CA GLY A 304 -11.99 -31.17 14.89
C GLY A 304 -10.62 -30.70 15.41
N GLN A 305 -9.69 -30.35 14.52
CA GLN A 305 -8.32 -29.95 14.85
C GLN A 305 -8.23 -28.45 15.10
N THR A 306 -7.45 -28.05 16.10
CA THR A 306 -7.04 -26.66 16.37
C THR A 306 -5.77 -26.28 15.58
N PRO A 307 -5.44 -24.97 15.45
CA PRO A 307 -4.16 -24.53 14.91
C PRO A 307 -2.94 -25.13 15.62
N PHE A 308 -3.00 -25.27 16.95
CA PHE A 308 -1.94 -25.93 17.73
C PHE A 308 -1.76 -27.39 17.31
N GLN A 309 -2.86 -28.15 17.21
CA GLN A 309 -2.81 -29.55 16.80
C GLN A 309 -2.29 -29.70 15.36
N LEU A 310 -2.69 -28.82 14.44
CA LEU A 310 -2.12 -28.80 13.08
C LEU A 310 -0.62 -28.52 13.08
N ALA A 311 -0.14 -27.53 13.83
CA ALA A 311 1.30 -27.26 13.95
C ALA A 311 2.08 -28.50 14.41
N VAL A 312 1.59 -29.18 15.45
CA VAL A 312 2.22 -30.42 15.98
C VAL A 312 2.15 -31.56 14.97
N MET A 313 1.01 -31.78 14.30
CA MET A 313 0.85 -32.83 13.28
C MET A 313 1.72 -32.59 12.04
N SER A 314 2.03 -31.34 11.72
CA SER A 314 2.95 -30.95 10.65
C SER A 314 4.44 -30.89 11.08
N GLY A 315 4.75 -31.18 12.35
CA GLY A 315 6.12 -31.15 12.88
C GLY A 315 6.66 -29.75 13.24
N HIS A 316 5.80 -28.72 13.25
CA HIS A 316 6.15 -27.34 13.57
C HIS A 316 6.02 -27.08 15.09
N PHE A 317 6.80 -27.81 15.90
CA PHE A 317 6.67 -27.83 17.35
C PHE A 317 6.87 -26.46 18.00
N GLU A 318 7.92 -25.72 17.64
CA GLU A 318 8.20 -24.36 18.14
C GLU A 318 7.04 -23.39 17.87
N LEU A 319 6.44 -23.48 16.68
CA LEU A 319 5.26 -22.69 16.31
C LEU A 319 4.03 -23.10 17.12
N GLY A 320 3.88 -24.41 17.38
CA GLY A 320 2.88 -24.93 18.30
C GLY A 320 3.02 -24.36 19.71
N GLU A 321 4.24 -24.27 20.25
CA GLU A 321 4.48 -23.65 21.56
C GLU A 321 4.10 -22.17 21.58
N ILE A 322 4.40 -21.41 20.51
CA ILE A 322 3.98 -20.00 20.38
C ILE A 322 2.45 -19.88 20.45
N ILE A 323 1.72 -20.71 19.71
CA ILE A 323 0.24 -20.72 19.71
C ILE A 323 -0.30 -21.09 21.09
N LYS A 324 0.22 -22.16 21.69
CA LYS A 324 -0.24 -22.69 22.98
C LYS A 324 -0.02 -21.68 24.11
N ASN A 325 1.18 -21.09 24.18
CA ASN A 325 1.63 -20.25 25.28
C ASN A 325 1.17 -18.77 25.19
N HIS A 326 0.65 -18.33 24.04
CA HIS A 326 0.06 -17.00 23.89
C HIS A 326 -1.14 -16.83 24.84
N LYS A 327 -1.21 -15.72 25.57
CA LYS A 327 -2.29 -15.45 26.53
C LYS A 327 -3.28 -14.45 25.94
N ASP A 328 -4.55 -14.60 26.30
CA ASP A 328 -5.61 -13.70 25.83
C ASP A 328 -5.44 -12.25 26.35
N THR A 329 -4.59 -12.05 27.36
CA THR A 329 -4.14 -10.73 27.85
C THR A 329 -3.19 -10.01 26.90
N ASP A 330 -2.55 -10.73 25.99
CA ASP A 330 -1.46 -10.24 25.14
C ASP A 330 -1.98 -9.78 23.76
N VAL A 331 -3.31 -9.73 23.61
CA VAL A 331 -4.03 -9.23 22.44
C VAL A 331 -4.01 -7.69 22.44
N GLY A 332 -3.61 -7.10 21.31
CA GLY A 332 -3.65 -5.67 21.10
C GLY A 332 -5.08 -5.14 21.07
N LYS A 333 -5.42 -4.22 21.99
CA LYS A 333 -6.72 -3.55 22.00
C LYS A 333 -6.90 -2.68 20.76
N PHE A 334 -7.73 -3.13 19.82
CA PHE A 334 -8.20 -2.32 18.70
C PHE A 334 -9.69 -2.00 18.93
N SER A 335 -10.02 -0.72 19.10
CA SER A 335 -11.41 -0.29 19.09
C SER A 335 -11.88 -0.25 17.63
N LEU A 336 -12.78 -1.15 17.28
CA LEU A 336 -13.59 -1.06 16.06
C LEU A 336 -14.41 0.24 16.12
N PHE A 337 -13.89 1.29 15.49
CA PHE A 337 -14.72 2.40 15.06
C PHE A 337 -15.41 2.02 13.76
N SER A 338 -16.74 2.10 13.73
CA SER A 338 -17.53 1.68 12.57
C SER A 338 -17.19 2.50 11.34
N VAL A 339 -16.70 1.81 10.31
CA VAL A 339 -16.38 2.37 8.98
C VAL A 339 -17.61 3.03 8.31
N GLU A 340 -18.81 2.76 8.83
CA GLU A 340 -20.12 3.25 8.36
C GLU A 340 -20.34 4.77 8.44
N THR A 341 -19.55 5.52 9.25
CA THR A 341 -19.77 6.99 9.40
C THR A 341 -18.99 7.86 8.41
N LEU A 342 -18.19 7.27 7.51
CA LEU A 342 -17.41 8.02 6.52
C LEU A 342 -18.23 8.31 5.25
N SER A 343 -19.30 9.11 5.39
CA SER A 343 -20.11 9.62 4.29
C SER A 343 -19.36 10.66 3.45
N PHE A 344 -18.36 10.22 2.69
CA PHE A 344 -17.64 11.06 1.73
C PHE A 344 -18.30 10.99 0.35
N SER A 345 -18.90 12.11 -0.07
CA SER A 345 -19.43 12.27 -1.42
C SER A 345 -18.29 12.24 -2.44
N LEU A 346 -18.17 11.12 -3.16
CA LEU A 346 -17.49 11.08 -4.45
C LEU A 346 -18.19 12.08 -5.40
N PRO A 347 -17.45 12.93 -6.14
CA PRO A 347 -18.07 13.84 -7.10
C PRO A 347 -18.75 13.04 -8.22
N SER A 348 -20.06 13.24 -8.39
CA SER A 348 -20.84 12.59 -9.45
C SER A 348 -20.35 13.06 -10.82
N ALA A 349 -19.96 12.11 -11.68
CA ALA A 349 -19.49 12.40 -13.03
C ALA A 349 -20.65 12.69 -13.99
N THR A 350 -21.16 13.92 -14.00
CA THR A 350 -22.13 14.41 -15.01
C THR A 350 -21.93 15.87 -15.40
N SER A 351 -21.97 16.11 -16.71
CA SER A 351 -22.06 17.41 -17.43
C SER A 351 -20.96 18.45 -17.23
N ALA A 352 -20.39 18.93 -18.34
CA ALA A 352 -19.48 20.07 -18.38
C ALA A 352 -20.25 21.40 -18.39
N GLY A 353 -19.79 22.38 -17.60
CA GLY A 353 -20.36 23.73 -17.53
C GLY A 353 -19.44 24.72 -16.83
N SER A 354 -18.99 25.71 -17.58
CA SER A 354 -18.13 26.87 -17.24
C SER A 354 -17.87 27.23 -15.75
N GLY A 355 -16.58 27.41 -15.41
CA GLY A 355 -16.09 28.56 -14.62
C GLY A 355 -16.17 28.51 -13.09
N GLY A 356 -15.04 28.20 -12.44
CA GLY A 356 -14.78 28.62 -11.05
C GLY A 356 -14.08 27.58 -10.16
N GLY A 357 -12.92 27.94 -9.60
CA GLY A 357 -12.34 27.37 -8.37
C GLY A 357 -12.15 25.83 -8.29
N GLN A 358 -10.96 25.33 -8.64
CA GLN A 358 -10.57 23.94 -8.36
C GLN A 358 -10.55 23.66 -6.85
N MET A 359 -11.55 22.93 -6.32
CA MET A 359 -11.42 22.30 -4.99
C MET A 359 -10.48 21.09 -5.06
N LYS A 360 -9.20 21.31 -4.76
CA LYS A 360 -8.31 20.22 -4.32
C LYS A 360 -8.73 19.82 -2.90
N ARG A 361 -9.26 18.60 -2.73
CA ARG A 361 -9.26 17.90 -1.44
C ARG A 361 -8.62 16.52 -1.63
N MET A 362 -7.30 16.55 -1.76
CA MET A 362 -6.47 15.36 -1.58
C MET A 362 -6.26 15.19 -0.08
N TYR A 363 -6.32 13.96 0.44
CA TYR A 363 -5.83 13.68 1.78
C TYR A 363 -4.31 13.82 1.78
N SER A 364 -3.81 14.99 2.18
CA SER A 364 -2.36 15.25 2.33
C SER A 364 -1.90 15.39 3.79
N ALA A 365 -2.79 15.04 4.74
CA ALA A 365 -2.54 15.04 6.17
C ALA A 365 -1.49 14.00 6.59
N VAL A 366 -0.21 14.34 6.47
CA VAL A 366 0.87 13.57 7.08
C VAL A 366 1.07 14.04 8.53
N PRO A 367 0.97 13.16 9.55
CA PRO A 367 1.31 13.47 10.92
C PRO A 367 2.68 14.17 11.04
N GLY A 368 2.71 15.29 11.76
CA GLY A 368 3.88 16.15 11.92
C GLY A 368 4.01 17.32 10.93
N ARG A 369 3.19 17.42 9.88
CA ARG A 369 3.18 18.58 8.95
C ARG A 369 2.45 19.80 9.51
N MET A 370 2.77 20.96 8.92
CA MET A 370 2.20 22.26 9.23
C MET A 370 1.16 22.68 8.19
N TYR A 371 -0.03 23.08 8.65
CA TYR A 371 -1.15 23.58 7.85
C TYR A 371 -1.49 25.01 8.29
N VAL A 372 -2.27 25.74 7.49
CA VAL A 372 -2.79 27.07 7.87
C VAL A 372 -4.30 27.02 7.92
N ALA A 373 -4.87 27.51 9.02
CA ALA A 373 -6.30 27.62 9.18
C ALA A 373 -6.91 28.61 8.17
N THR A 374 -7.76 28.14 7.27
CA THR A 374 -8.45 28.96 6.25
C THR A 374 -9.76 29.53 6.76
N ARG A 375 -10.31 28.95 7.83
CA ARG A 375 -11.52 29.40 8.54
C ARG A 375 -11.30 29.37 10.04
N ALA A 376 -12.11 30.14 10.77
CA ALA A 376 -12.11 30.10 12.23
C ALA A 376 -13.07 29.01 12.73
N HIS A 377 -12.70 28.35 13.83
CA HIS A 377 -13.49 27.33 14.52
C HIS A 377 -13.45 27.61 16.02
N SER A 378 -14.60 27.57 16.69
CA SER A 378 -14.70 27.72 18.15
C SER A 378 -14.98 26.35 18.76
N ALA A 379 -14.20 25.99 19.77
CA ALA A 379 -14.34 24.72 20.48
C ALA A 379 -15.68 24.65 21.21
N SER A 380 -16.42 23.56 20.98
CA SER A 380 -17.70 23.25 21.62
C SER A 380 -17.57 22.24 22.78
N GLY A 381 -16.38 21.65 22.99
CA GLY A 381 -16.13 20.65 24.02
C GLY A 381 -14.73 20.69 24.62
N ASP A 382 -14.56 19.99 25.74
CA ASP A 382 -13.41 20.07 26.67
C ASP A 382 -12.07 19.50 26.12
N ARG A 383 -12.05 19.10 24.84
CA ARG A 383 -10.87 18.63 24.09
C ARG A 383 -10.77 19.21 22.67
N GLU A 384 -11.65 20.14 22.30
CA GLU A 384 -11.60 20.77 20.98
C GLU A 384 -10.67 21.99 20.97
N LEU A 385 -10.02 22.22 19.83
CA LEU A 385 -9.02 23.26 19.63
C LEU A 385 -9.62 24.40 18.80
N SER A 386 -9.83 25.55 19.45
CA SER A 386 -10.27 26.75 18.73
C SER A 386 -9.18 27.25 17.77
N LEU A 387 -9.55 27.47 16.51
CA LEU A 387 -8.69 27.98 15.44
C LEU A 387 -9.14 29.38 15.03
N ASN A 388 -8.18 30.29 14.81
CA ASN A 388 -8.45 31.52 14.06
C ASN A 388 -7.93 31.40 12.63
N LYS A 389 -8.61 32.03 11.67
CA LYS A 389 -8.13 32.11 10.28
C LYS A 389 -6.73 32.73 10.23
N GLY A 390 -5.79 32.04 9.61
CA GLY A 390 -4.36 32.37 9.56
C GLY A 390 -3.48 31.59 10.55
N ASP A 391 -4.07 30.85 11.49
CA ASP A 391 -3.29 30.10 12.48
C ASP A 391 -2.51 28.94 11.86
N LYS A 392 -1.23 28.82 12.21
CA LYS A 392 -0.39 27.69 11.83
C LYS A 392 -0.67 26.51 12.76
N VAL A 393 -1.10 25.40 12.17
CA VAL A 393 -1.54 24.18 12.87
C VAL A 393 -0.57 23.05 12.59
N LYS A 394 0.07 22.50 13.63
CA LYS A 394 0.85 21.27 13.51
C LYS A 394 -0.09 20.09 13.70
N VAL A 395 -0.34 19.29 12.67
CA VAL A 395 -1.16 18.06 12.82
C VAL A 395 -0.33 17.02 13.56
N LEU A 396 -0.89 16.44 14.61
CA LEU A 396 -0.29 15.37 15.42
C LEU A 396 -0.84 14.00 15.02
N SER A 397 -2.17 13.90 14.89
CA SER A 397 -2.86 12.69 14.47
C SER A 397 -4.08 13.06 13.60
N VAL A 398 -4.48 12.13 12.73
CA VAL A 398 -5.70 12.25 11.93
C VAL A 398 -6.76 11.42 12.63
N GLY A 399 -7.79 12.08 13.14
CA GLY A 399 -8.94 11.43 13.77
C GLY A 399 -10.07 11.19 12.78
N GLU A 400 -11.17 10.70 13.32
CA GLU A 400 -12.36 10.32 12.57
C GLU A 400 -13.34 11.47 12.41
N GLY A 401 -14.40 11.27 11.62
CA GLY A 401 -15.44 12.28 11.39
C GLY A 401 -14.95 13.57 10.71
N GLY A 402 -13.73 13.57 10.17
CA GLY A 402 -13.10 14.77 9.63
C GLY A 402 -12.49 15.70 10.68
N TYR A 403 -12.24 15.25 11.91
CA TYR A 403 -11.49 16.01 12.91
C TYR A 403 -10.02 15.55 12.97
N TRP A 404 -9.09 16.50 13.05
CA TRP A 404 -7.67 16.24 13.24
C TRP A 404 -7.23 16.69 14.62
N GLU A 405 -6.28 15.98 15.22
CA GLU A 405 -5.59 16.46 16.40
C GLU A 405 -4.39 17.30 15.97
N GLY A 406 -4.19 18.43 16.62
CA GLY A 406 -3.00 19.21 16.38
C GLY A 406 -2.71 20.22 17.46
N THR A 407 -1.61 20.93 17.28
CA THR A 407 -1.16 21.98 18.19
C THR A 407 -1.19 23.33 17.51
N VAL A 408 -1.84 24.31 18.14
CA VAL A 408 -1.85 25.72 17.77
C VAL A 408 -1.50 26.54 18.99
N LYS A 409 -0.46 27.39 18.87
CA LYS A 409 -0.02 28.32 19.94
C LYS A 409 0.17 27.63 21.30
N GLY A 410 0.68 26.39 21.29
CA GLY A 410 0.93 25.58 22.49
C GLY A 410 -0.28 24.88 23.12
N ARG A 411 -1.49 25.04 22.56
CA ARG A 411 -2.66 24.23 22.93
C ARG A 411 -2.84 23.08 21.94
N THR A 412 -3.09 21.88 22.46
CA THR A 412 -3.39 20.68 21.67
C THR A 412 -4.84 20.30 21.85
N GLY A 413 -5.49 19.87 20.77
CA GLY A 413 -6.87 19.38 20.78
C GLY A 413 -7.38 19.08 19.37
N TRP A 414 -8.64 18.70 19.28
CA TRP A 414 -9.31 18.29 18.06
C TRP A 414 -9.94 19.46 17.32
N PHE A 415 -9.77 19.55 15.99
CA PHE A 415 -10.38 20.60 15.16
C PHE A 415 -10.85 20.02 13.82
N PRO A 416 -11.86 20.62 13.16
CA PRO A 416 -12.30 20.18 11.84
C PRO A 416 -11.21 20.35 10.77
N SER A 417 -10.88 19.26 10.08
CA SER A 417 -9.91 19.21 8.99
C SER A 417 -10.19 20.20 7.85
N ASP A 418 -11.46 20.50 7.59
CA ASP A 418 -11.89 21.44 6.56
C ASP A 418 -11.63 22.91 6.92
N CYS A 419 -11.17 23.19 8.14
CA CYS A 419 -10.75 24.51 8.59
C CYS A 419 -9.29 24.82 8.27
N VAL A 420 -8.50 23.89 7.72
CA VAL A 420 -7.06 24.07 7.41
C VAL A 420 -6.69 23.66 5.97
N GLU A 421 -5.66 24.29 5.39
CA GLU A 421 -5.07 23.92 4.09
C GLU A 421 -3.54 23.79 4.18
N GLU A 422 -2.96 22.95 3.31
CA GLU A 422 -1.51 22.75 3.22
C GLU A 422 -0.84 23.91 2.46
N VAL A 423 0.21 24.49 3.03
CA VAL A 423 0.92 25.61 2.43
C VAL A 423 1.85 25.10 1.33
N ALA A 424 1.41 25.20 0.08
CA ALA A 424 2.28 24.97 -1.07
C ALA A 424 3.41 26.01 -1.12
N ALA A 425 4.67 25.55 -1.21
CA ALA A 425 5.82 26.42 -1.38
C ALA A 425 5.74 27.14 -2.75
N LEU A 426 5.53 28.46 -2.72
CA LEU A 426 5.50 29.30 -3.92
C LEU A 426 6.92 29.50 -4.47
N SER A 427 7.23 28.81 -5.57
CA SER A 427 8.45 29.08 -6.34
C SER A 427 8.37 30.47 -6.99
N LYS A 428 9.11 31.43 -6.47
CA LYS A 428 9.56 32.58 -7.23
C LYS A 428 10.97 32.29 -7.74
N ASP A 429 11.13 32.11 -9.05
CA ASP A 429 12.19 32.86 -9.73
C ASP A 429 11.93 32.98 -11.23
N ASN A 430 12.33 34.11 -11.80
CA ASN A 430 12.03 34.50 -13.16
C ASN A 430 13.28 35.09 -13.81
N ARG A 431 14.12 34.23 -14.41
CA ARG A 431 15.28 34.69 -15.19
C ARG A 431 15.60 33.76 -16.36
N SER A 432 16.05 34.36 -17.46
CA SER A 432 16.27 33.70 -18.75
C SER A 432 17.62 32.98 -18.81
N GLU A 433 17.62 31.72 -19.23
CA GLU A 433 18.85 31.00 -19.61
C GLU A 433 18.74 30.28 -20.95
N THR A 434 19.90 30.05 -21.58
CA THR A 434 20.05 29.87 -23.03
C THR A 434 19.93 28.43 -23.51
N ARG A 435 19.72 28.29 -24.83
CA ARG A 435 19.22 27.09 -25.54
C ARG A 435 20.10 25.83 -25.49
N SER A 436 21.27 25.86 -24.83
CA SER A 436 22.23 24.74 -24.74
C SER A 436 21.95 23.77 -23.58
N GLU A 437 21.48 24.29 -22.43
CA GLU A 437 21.16 23.52 -21.21
C GLU A 437 20.02 22.49 -21.41
N LYS A 438 19.14 22.75 -22.39
CA LYS A 438 17.88 22.00 -22.60
C LYS A 438 18.06 20.56 -23.09
N ALA A 439 19.26 20.18 -23.51
CA ALA A 439 19.59 18.82 -23.96
C ALA A 439 20.04 17.88 -22.83
N LYS A 440 20.69 18.40 -21.77
CA LYS A 440 21.17 17.57 -20.64
C LYS A 440 20.09 17.34 -19.58
N ARG A 441 19.26 18.35 -19.29
CA ARG A 441 18.12 18.25 -18.35
C ARG A 441 16.91 17.43 -18.86
N LYS A 442 16.99 16.81 -20.05
CA LYS A 442 15.87 16.07 -20.67
C LYS A 442 16.00 14.54 -20.70
N LEU A 443 17.12 13.96 -20.24
CA LEU A 443 17.31 12.50 -20.21
C LEU A 443 17.15 11.85 -18.82
N PHE A 444 17.10 12.63 -17.74
CA PHE A 444 16.91 12.10 -16.38
C PHE A 444 15.80 12.86 -15.66
N ARG A 445 14.55 12.47 -15.94
CA ARG A 445 13.40 12.81 -15.11
C ARG A 445 12.43 11.64 -15.01
N ASN A 446 12.91 10.58 -14.36
CA ASN A 446 12.13 9.57 -13.65
C ASN A 446 13.10 8.81 -12.71
N VAL A 447 12.58 8.37 -11.56
CA VAL A 447 13.26 7.61 -10.49
C VAL A 447 14.23 8.42 -9.59
N THR A 448 14.15 8.09 -8.29
CA THR A 448 15.02 8.46 -7.16
C THR A 448 14.77 9.79 -6.45
N VAL A 449 14.71 9.65 -5.12
CA VAL A 449 14.78 10.62 -4.01
C VAL A 449 15.20 12.04 -4.38
N GLY A 450 14.41 13.02 -3.92
CA GLY A 450 14.66 14.45 -4.15
C GLY A 450 16.08 14.87 -3.78
N ALA A 451 16.79 15.43 -4.77
CA ALA A 451 18.06 16.09 -4.55
C ALA A 451 17.87 17.25 -3.57
N TYR A 452 18.60 17.22 -2.46
CA TYR A 452 18.86 18.42 -1.68
C TYR A 452 20.00 19.17 -2.36
N ASP A 453 19.68 20.30 -2.96
CA ASP A 453 20.64 21.32 -3.33
C ASP A 453 21.21 21.96 -2.05
N GLY A 454 22.51 21.75 -1.82
CA GLY A 454 23.19 22.33 -0.67
C GLY A 454 23.50 23.82 -0.90
N THR A 455 22.90 24.69 -0.08
CA THR A 455 23.52 25.94 0.37
C THR A 455 23.09 26.27 1.81
N ASP A 456 23.95 26.96 2.54
CA ASP A 456 23.95 27.07 4.01
C ASP A 456 22.62 27.51 4.66
N GLY A 457 22.10 26.64 5.53
CA GLY A 457 21.13 26.95 6.57
C GLY A 457 21.53 26.25 7.87
N PRO A 458 21.20 26.80 9.05
CA PRO A 458 21.60 26.21 10.33
C PRO A 458 20.98 24.81 10.49
N SER A 459 21.82 23.81 10.75
CA SER A 459 21.39 22.41 10.74
C SER A 459 20.46 22.07 11.91
N ASP A 460 19.21 21.70 11.62
CA ASP A 460 18.22 21.20 12.59
C ASP A 460 18.66 19.92 13.35
N TYR A 461 19.73 19.28 12.88
CA TYR A 461 20.30 18.05 13.42
C TYR A 461 21.55 18.35 14.25
N ILE A 462 21.55 17.93 15.52
CA ILE A 462 22.77 17.76 16.30
C ILE A 462 23.39 16.43 15.89
N ILE A 463 24.49 16.52 15.15
CA ILE A 463 25.34 15.39 14.81
C ILE A 463 26.43 15.30 15.90
N LYS A 464 26.43 14.22 16.68
CA LYS A 464 27.52 13.94 17.65
C LYS A 464 28.35 12.77 17.15
N GLU A 465 29.57 13.05 16.71
CA GLU A 465 30.55 12.01 16.38
C GLU A 465 31.19 11.46 17.66
N LYS A 466 31.50 10.16 17.68
CA LYS A 466 32.22 9.51 18.76
C LYS A 466 33.11 8.38 18.24
N THR A 467 34.38 8.40 18.59
CA THR A 467 35.29 7.26 18.38
C THR A 467 35.50 6.54 19.70
N VAL A 468 35.34 5.21 19.70
CA VAL A 468 35.53 4.36 20.89
C VAL A 468 36.36 3.12 20.57
N LEU A 469 37.13 2.67 21.55
CA LEU A 469 37.79 1.38 21.55
C LEU A 469 36.97 0.41 22.40
N LEU A 470 36.46 -0.65 21.78
CA LEU A 470 35.78 -1.75 22.46
C LEU A 470 36.79 -2.87 22.71
N GLN A 471 36.86 -3.35 23.95
CA GLN A 471 37.65 -4.51 24.32
C GLN A 471 36.74 -5.55 24.97
N LYS A 472 36.81 -6.78 24.47
CA LYS A 472 36.02 -7.92 24.93
C LYS A 472 36.93 -9.09 25.33
N LYS A 473 36.44 -9.96 26.19
CA LYS A 473 37.02 -11.29 26.46
C LYS A 473 36.70 -12.25 25.32
N ASP A 474 37.42 -13.36 25.24
CA ASP A 474 37.28 -14.35 24.15
C ASP A 474 35.84 -14.85 23.97
N ASN A 475 35.16 -15.17 25.08
CA ASN A 475 33.82 -15.77 25.10
C ASN A 475 32.66 -14.77 25.22
N GLU A 476 32.88 -13.46 25.11
CA GLU A 476 31.79 -12.46 25.09
C GLU A 476 31.73 -11.73 23.74
N GLY A 477 30.56 -11.16 23.41
CA GLY A 477 30.38 -10.27 22.26
C GLY A 477 30.61 -8.81 22.63
N PHE A 478 30.69 -7.92 21.63
CA PHE A 478 30.80 -6.47 21.88
C PHE A 478 29.50 -5.83 22.43
N GLY A 479 28.40 -6.57 22.52
CA GLY A 479 27.15 -6.13 23.14
C GLY A 479 26.33 -5.16 22.28
N PHE A 480 26.26 -5.38 20.97
CA PHE A 480 25.42 -4.63 20.04
C PHE A 480 24.98 -5.49 18.85
N VAL A 481 23.84 -5.14 18.25
CA VAL A 481 23.37 -5.70 16.97
C VAL A 481 23.53 -4.64 15.87
N LEU A 482 24.21 -5.01 14.79
CA LEU A 482 24.39 -4.17 13.61
C LEU A 482 23.29 -4.47 12.58
N ARG A 483 22.68 -3.43 12.00
CA ARG A 483 21.70 -3.55 10.90
C ARG A 483 22.02 -2.56 9.79
N GLY A 484 21.70 -2.92 8.54
CA GLY A 484 21.94 -2.06 7.39
C GLY A 484 21.90 -2.79 6.04
N ALA A 485 22.39 -2.11 5.00
CA ALA A 485 22.25 -2.55 3.60
C ALA A 485 23.05 -3.84 3.30
N LYS A 486 22.37 -4.89 2.81
CA LYS A 486 22.93 -6.24 2.59
C LYS A 486 23.69 -6.44 1.25
N ALA A 487 24.02 -5.39 0.53
CA ALA A 487 24.75 -5.48 -0.74
C ALA A 487 26.11 -6.19 -0.58
N GLN A 488 26.52 -6.97 -1.59
CA GLN A 488 27.81 -7.69 -1.56
C GLN A 488 29.00 -6.83 -1.98
N THR A 489 28.74 -5.75 -2.73
CA THR A 489 29.67 -4.71 -3.17
C THR A 489 29.39 -3.38 -2.44
N PRO A 490 30.35 -2.45 -2.37
CA PRO A 490 30.10 -1.09 -1.90
C PRO A 490 29.03 -0.40 -2.75
N ILE A 491 28.13 0.35 -2.12
CA ILE A 491 27.07 1.08 -2.84
C ILE A 491 27.61 2.47 -3.19
N GLU A 492 28.29 2.59 -4.32
CA GLU A 492 28.90 3.85 -4.77
C GLU A 492 27.88 4.99 -4.89
N GLU A 493 26.66 4.66 -5.32
CA GLU A 493 25.52 5.58 -5.47
C GLU A 493 24.95 6.13 -4.14
N PHE A 494 25.31 5.56 -2.98
CA PHE A 494 24.84 6.09 -1.70
C PHE A 494 25.44 7.48 -1.43
N THR A 495 24.59 8.47 -1.16
CA THR A 495 24.99 9.83 -0.80
C THR A 495 24.57 10.10 0.65
N PRO A 496 25.52 10.19 1.60
CA PRO A 496 25.22 10.46 3.00
C PRO A 496 24.45 11.76 3.22
N THR A 497 23.54 11.77 4.19
CA THR A 497 22.79 12.98 4.59
C THR A 497 22.90 13.20 6.11
N PRO A 498 22.66 14.42 6.62
CA PRO A 498 22.61 14.69 8.07
C PRO A 498 21.65 13.79 8.85
N ALA A 499 20.55 13.36 8.22
CA ALA A 499 19.54 12.47 8.82
C ALA A 499 19.88 10.98 8.67
N PHE A 500 20.72 10.62 7.70
CA PHE A 500 21.09 9.23 7.39
C PHE A 500 22.56 9.20 6.87
N PRO A 501 23.55 9.23 7.78
CA PRO A 501 24.96 9.45 7.42
C PRO A 501 25.73 8.19 7.00
N ALA A 502 25.20 6.97 7.19
CA ALA A 502 25.85 5.73 6.76
C ALA A 502 24.85 4.59 6.47
N LEU A 503 25.28 3.58 5.72
CA LEU A 503 24.47 2.40 5.37
C LEU A 503 24.24 1.41 6.52
N GLN A 504 25.00 1.50 7.61
CA GLN A 504 24.94 0.59 8.76
C GLN A 504 24.76 1.40 10.06
N TYR A 505 23.94 0.88 10.97
CA TYR A 505 23.66 1.49 12.28
C TYR A 505 23.48 0.41 13.37
N LEU A 506 23.55 0.82 14.63
CA LEU A 506 23.31 -0.04 15.78
C LEU A 506 21.79 -0.19 16.02
N GLU A 507 21.24 -1.36 15.72
CA GLU A 507 19.82 -1.69 15.93
C GLU A 507 19.50 -1.87 17.42
N SER A 508 20.42 -2.46 18.18
CA SER A 508 20.35 -2.53 19.63
C SER A 508 21.75 -2.48 20.24
N VAL A 509 21.83 -2.06 21.50
CA VAL A 509 23.05 -2.09 22.31
C VAL A 509 22.66 -2.61 23.69
N ASP A 510 23.30 -3.68 24.13
CA ASP A 510 22.94 -4.38 25.36
C ASP A 510 23.27 -3.53 26.58
N GLU A 511 22.30 -3.28 27.45
CA GLU A 511 22.51 -2.45 28.64
C GLU A 511 23.56 -3.09 29.56
N GLY A 512 24.61 -2.32 29.89
CA GLY A 512 25.79 -2.82 30.64
C GLY A 512 26.82 -3.59 29.79
N GLY A 513 26.54 -3.90 28.53
CA GLY A 513 27.45 -4.53 27.58
C GLY A 513 28.71 -3.70 27.27
N VAL A 514 29.66 -4.28 26.52
CA VAL A 514 30.94 -3.62 26.19
C VAL A 514 30.70 -2.29 25.44
N ALA A 515 29.88 -2.32 24.38
CA ALA A 515 29.48 -1.14 23.62
C ALA A 515 28.70 -0.11 24.46
N TRP A 516 27.78 -0.55 25.33
CA TRP A 516 27.04 0.36 26.21
C TRP A 516 27.96 1.09 27.20
N ARG A 517 28.93 0.39 27.78
CA ARG A 517 29.94 0.94 28.71
C ARG A 517 30.94 1.86 28.00
N ALA A 518 31.30 1.56 26.76
CA ALA A 518 31.99 2.50 25.87
C ALA A 518 31.11 3.69 25.46
N GLY A 519 29.80 3.64 25.75
CA GLY A 519 28.85 4.72 25.53
C GLY A 519 28.38 4.85 24.08
N LEU A 520 28.26 3.72 23.38
CA LEU A 520 27.47 3.58 22.14
C LEU A 520 25.98 3.38 22.49
N ARG A 521 25.07 3.75 21.60
CA ARG A 521 23.61 3.67 21.79
C ARG A 521 22.90 3.15 20.54
N MET A 522 21.67 2.69 20.73
CA MET A 522 20.75 2.37 19.64
C MET A 522 20.55 3.60 18.73
N GLY A 523 20.60 3.39 17.41
CA GLY A 523 20.49 4.45 16.41
C GLY A 523 21.82 5.13 16.03
N ASP A 524 22.94 4.79 16.69
CA ASP A 524 24.26 5.28 16.28
C ASP A 524 24.64 4.69 14.90
N PHE A 525 24.99 5.56 13.95
CA PHE A 525 25.44 5.18 12.61
C PHE A 525 26.93 4.88 12.59
N LEU A 526 27.34 3.82 11.90
CA LEU A 526 28.73 3.37 11.87
C LEU A 526 29.49 4.02 10.70
N ILE A 527 30.50 4.83 11.02
CA ILE A 527 31.29 5.62 10.05
C ILE A 527 32.61 4.94 9.72
N GLU A 528 33.33 4.44 10.73
CA GLU A 528 34.60 3.71 10.56
C GLU A 528 34.68 2.48 11.46
N VAL A 529 35.38 1.45 10.97
CA VAL A 529 35.77 0.23 11.70
C VAL A 529 37.27 0.04 11.54
N ASN A 530 38.02 0.01 12.65
CA ASN A 530 39.47 -0.14 12.69
C ASN A 530 40.21 0.82 11.73
N GLY A 531 39.74 2.07 11.63
CA GLY A 531 40.30 3.11 10.76
C GLY A 531 39.91 3.03 9.27
N GLN A 532 39.07 2.07 8.88
CA GLN A 532 38.52 1.99 7.52
C GLN A 532 37.11 2.60 7.47
N ASN A 533 36.86 3.47 6.50
CA ASN A 533 35.55 4.08 6.28
C ASN A 533 34.53 3.01 5.80
N VAL A 534 33.42 2.87 6.52
CA VAL A 534 32.35 1.90 6.22
C VAL A 534 31.03 2.55 5.81
N VAL A 535 31.00 3.87 5.58
CA VAL A 535 29.81 4.66 5.25
C VAL A 535 29.02 4.08 4.08
N LYS A 536 29.72 3.65 3.02
CA LYS A 536 29.16 3.05 1.79
C LYS A 536 29.31 1.51 1.73
N VAL A 537 29.78 0.87 2.79
CA VAL A 537 30.19 -0.54 2.77
C VAL A 537 29.01 -1.47 3.11
N GLY A 538 28.91 -2.56 2.36
CA GLY A 538 27.84 -3.55 2.50
C GLY A 538 27.97 -4.38 3.79
N HIS A 539 26.82 -4.75 4.37
CA HIS A 539 26.70 -5.34 5.70
C HIS A 539 27.63 -6.53 5.95
N ARG A 540 27.73 -7.47 4.99
CA ARG A 540 28.60 -8.65 5.09
C ARG A 540 30.08 -8.28 5.23
N GLN A 541 30.53 -7.25 4.52
CA GLN A 541 31.92 -6.79 4.59
C GLN A 541 32.22 -6.16 5.96
N VAL A 542 31.33 -5.28 6.45
CA VAL A 542 31.46 -4.65 7.78
C VAL A 542 31.48 -5.68 8.91
N VAL A 543 30.60 -6.68 8.87
CA VAL A 543 30.59 -7.78 9.86
C VAL A 543 31.90 -8.59 9.82
N ASN A 544 32.46 -8.84 8.63
CA ASN A 544 33.75 -9.52 8.51
C ASN A 544 34.89 -8.69 9.10
N MET A 545 34.93 -7.38 8.84
CA MET A 545 35.94 -6.47 9.40
C MET A 545 35.88 -6.41 10.94
N ILE A 546 34.66 -6.38 11.50
CA ILE A 546 34.44 -6.46 12.95
C ILE A 546 34.97 -7.78 13.53
N ARG A 547 34.70 -8.91 12.87
CA ARG A 547 35.17 -10.23 13.30
C ARG A 547 36.70 -10.38 13.21
N GLN A 548 37.33 -9.77 12.21
CA GLN A 548 38.79 -9.78 12.04
C GLN A 548 39.54 -9.01 13.15
N GLY A 549 38.90 -8.06 13.84
CA GLY A 549 39.48 -7.39 15.01
C GLY A 549 39.64 -8.28 16.25
N GLY A 550 39.03 -9.47 16.26
CA GLY A 550 39.09 -10.40 17.39
C GLY A 550 38.50 -9.79 18.67
N ASN A 551 39.35 -9.58 19.67
CA ASN A 551 38.95 -9.04 20.97
C ASN A 551 39.04 -7.50 21.10
N SER A 552 39.56 -6.82 20.08
CA SER A 552 39.74 -5.36 20.06
C SER A 552 39.10 -4.76 18.82
N LEU A 553 38.21 -3.78 19.02
CA LEU A 553 37.47 -3.15 17.93
C LEU A 553 37.39 -1.64 18.14
N MET A 554 38.04 -0.88 17.27
CA MET A 554 37.89 0.57 17.22
C MET A 554 36.75 0.92 16.26
N VAL A 555 35.77 1.70 16.72
CA VAL A 555 34.67 2.21 15.87
C VAL A 555 34.50 3.70 16.01
N LYS A 556 34.27 4.37 14.87
CA LYS A 556 33.75 5.73 14.82
C LYS A 556 32.26 5.66 14.50
N VAL A 557 31.43 6.27 15.33
CA VAL A 557 29.98 6.37 15.13
C VAL A 557 29.51 7.81 15.12
N VAL A 558 28.31 8.03 14.57
CA VAL A 558 27.59 9.30 14.60
C VAL A 558 26.19 9.09 15.15
N MET A 559 25.88 9.79 16.22
CA MET A 559 24.52 9.96 16.73
C MET A 559 23.86 11.13 16.02
N VAL A 560 22.66 10.90 15.47
CA VAL A 560 21.82 11.94 14.86
C VAL A 560 20.65 12.24 15.81
N ALA A 561 20.68 13.43 16.43
CA ALA A 561 19.57 13.96 17.24
C ALA A 561 19.04 15.26 16.61
N ARG A 562 17.84 15.71 16.97
CA ARG A 562 17.35 17.05 16.63
C ARG A 562 17.69 18.05 17.74
N ASN A 563 17.92 19.31 17.39
CA ASN A 563 18.35 20.32 18.36
C ASN A 563 17.20 20.78 19.29
N PRO A 564 17.28 20.53 20.63
CA PRO A 564 16.23 20.96 21.56
C PRO A 564 16.28 22.45 21.90
N GLU A 565 17.40 23.16 21.72
CA GLU A 565 17.50 24.58 22.10
C GLU A 565 16.68 25.51 21.19
N LEU A 566 16.30 25.03 20.00
CA LEU A 566 15.33 25.70 19.12
C LEU A 566 13.87 25.57 19.64
N GLU A 567 13.58 24.71 20.62
CA GLU A 567 12.29 24.70 21.34
C GLU A 567 12.24 25.67 22.53
N ASP A 568 13.37 25.90 23.22
CA ASP A 568 13.36 26.55 24.55
C ASP A 568 13.28 28.08 24.54
N THR A 569 13.48 28.76 23.41
CA THR A 569 13.26 30.22 23.32
C THR A 569 11.80 30.63 23.50
N ALA A 570 10.85 29.68 23.39
CA ALA A 570 9.43 29.90 23.69
C ALA A 570 9.08 29.78 25.20
N ARG A 571 10.00 29.31 26.05
CA ARG A 571 9.71 28.95 27.46
C ARG A 571 10.28 29.94 28.49
N LYS A 572 9.84 31.20 28.41
CA LYS A 572 9.98 32.16 29.53
C LYS A 572 8.67 32.88 29.86
N ARG A 573 7.81 32.22 30.66
CA ARG A 573 6.96 32.79 31.74
C ARG A 573 5.92 31.77 32.27
N ALA A 574 6.26 31.01 33.31
CA ALA A 574 5.37 30.48 34.36
C ALA A 574 6.23 29.77 35.44
N PRO A 575 5.81 29.70 36.72
CA PRO A 575 6.72 29.42 37.84
C PRO A 575 7.00 27.94 38.14
N GLN A 576 8.03 27.76 38.99
CA GLN A 576 8.63 26.49 39.40
C GLN A 576 7.68 25.54 40.14
N GLN A 577 7.89 24.23 39.98
CA GLN A 577 7.68 23.25 41.06
C GLN A 577 8.96 22.44 41.32
N THR A 578 9.13 22.06 42.58
CA THR A 578 10.44 21.75 43.19
C THR A 578 10.72 20.26 43.39
N LYS A 579 12.01 19.93 43.23
CA LYS A 579 12.78 18.89 43.93
C LYS A 579 12.49 17.42 43.64
N ARG A 580 13.51 16.82 43.05
CA ARG A 580 13.84 15.39 42.94
C ARG A 580 14.05 14.74 44.31
N LEU A 581 13.66 13.48 44.48
CA LEU A 581 14.30 12.54 45.40
C LEU A 581 14.54 11.19 44.70
N THR A 582 15.61 10.52 45.13
CA THR A 582 16.18 9.28 44.55
C THR A 582 15.61 8.02 45.20
N PRO A 583 15.50 6.88 44.47
CA PRO A 583 15.27 5.57 45.09
C PRO A 583 16.57 4.97 45.67
N PRO A 584 16.49 4.14 46.73
CA PRO A 584 17.62 3.38 47.25
C PRO A 584 17.88 2.09 46.44
N ALA A 585 18.98 1.40 46.73
CA ALA A 585 19.54 0.35 45.87
C ALA A 585 19.69 -1.04 46.55
N ILE A 586 19.86 -2.06 45.70
CA ILE A 586 20.52 -3.38 45.94
C ILE A 586 19.74 -4.47 46.70
N ALA A 587 19.44 -5.56 45.97
CA ALA A 587 19.66 -6.97 46.33
C ALA A 587 19.56 -7.82 45.03
N LEU A 588 20.62 -8.04 44.24
CA LEU A 588 21.64 -9.11 44.30
C LEU A 588 21.15 -10.58 44.25
N ARG A 589 21.54 -11.27 43.15
CA ARG A 589 21.73 -12.74 42.95
C ARG A 589 20.48 -13.64 42.95
N SER A 590 20.35 -14.72 42.17
CA SER A 590 21.23 -15.41 41.17
C SER A 590 20.38 -15.80 39.91
N LYS A 591 20.77 -16.60 38.90
CA LYS A 591 21.96 -17.44 38.58
C LYS A 591 22.13 -17.43 37.03
N SER A 592 22.73 -18.46 36.43
CA SER A 592 22.68 -18.80 34.99
C SER A 592 22.69 -20.33 34.83
N MET A 593 22.15 -20.86 33.73
CA MET A 593 22.14 -22.30 33.42
C MET A 593 23.47 -22.78 32.82
N THR A 594 24.30 -23.44 33.62
CA THR A 594 25.35 -24.40 33.18
C THR A 594 25.77 -25.31 34.35
N SER A 595 24.81 -25.98 35.02
CA SER A 595 25.14 -26.90 36.12
C SER A 595 24.07 -27.96 36.44
N GLU A 596 23.40 -28.56 35.44
CA GLU A 596 22.41 -29.64 35.63
C GLU A 596 22.56 -30.75 34.59
N LEU A 597 23.75 -31.35 34.50
CA LEU A 597 24.00 -32.57 33.70
C LEU A 597 24.78 -33.67 34.45
N GLU A 598 24.88 -33.60 35.79
CA GLU A 598 25.54 -34.64 36.61
C GLU A 598 24.65 -35.26 37.70
N ASP A 599 23.38 -34.83 37.85
CA ASP A 599 22.52 -35.24 38.98
C ASP A 599 21.25 -36.04 38.60
N MET A 600 21.30 -36.78 37.48
CA MET A 600 20.30 -37.83 37.14
C MET A 600 20.93 -39.20 36.84
N GLY A 601 22.09 -39.49 37.43
CA GLY A 601 22.79 -40.78 37.32
C GLY A 601 22.59 -41.77 38.49
N LYS A 602 21.85 -41.39 39.55
CA LYS A 602 21.69 -42.21 40.78
C LYS A 602 20.26 -42.19 41.34
N LYS A 603 19.30 -42.74 40.59
CA LYS A 603 17.97 -43.10 41.15
C LYS A 603 17.17 -44.15 40.36
N ILE A 604 17.85 -45.10 39.71
CA ILE A 604 17.24 -46.35 39.23
C ILE A 604 18.13 -47.52 39.66
N ASP A 605 18.10 -47.78 40.96
CA ASP A 605 18.47 -49.07 41.57
C ASP A 605 17.65 -49.19 42.86
N GLY A 606 16.64 -50.06 42.85
CA GLY A 606 15.79 -50.30 44.02
C GLY A 606 14.30 -49.98 43.87
N ALA A 607 13.59 -50.60 42.92
CA ALA A 607 12.20 -51.06 43.11
C ALA A 607 11.71 -51.98 41.96
N LYS A 608 11.76 -53.30 42.21
CA LYS A 608 11.23 -54.41 41.40
C LYS A 608 11.95 -54.74 40.09
#